data_AF-A0A3D5H7G5-F1
#
_entry.id   AF-A0A3D5H7G5-F1
#
_cell.length_a   1.000
_cell.length_b   1.000
_cell.length_c   1.000
_cell.angle_alpha   90.00
_cell.angle_beta   90.00
_cell.angle_gamma   90.00
#
_symmetry.space_group_name_H-M   'P 1'
#
loop_
_entity.id
_entity.type
_entity.pdbx_description
1 polymer ?
#
loop_
_entity_poly.entity_id
_entity_poly.type
_entity_poly.pdbx_seq_one_letter_code
_entity_poly.pdbx_strand_id
1 'polypeptide(L)'
;MTSRLDEGLPAIIADTESISEALLNIIDNAVKFSDQKKSIAISTGTADGMVYADVQDQGIGIDPQHQKRIFEKFYRVSSGLVHSTKGSGLGLS
;
A
#
# COMPACT_ATOMS: atom_id res chain seq x y z
N MET A 1 5.96 4.61 -12.54
CA MET A 1 5.35 5.25 -11.36
C MET A 1 4.87 6.63 -11.77
N THR A 2 3.64 6.99 -11.42
CA THR A 2 3.03 8.30 -11.65
C THR A 2 2.45 8.84 -10.35
N SER A 3 2.41 10.16 -10.18
CA SER A 3 1.80 10.80 -9.02
C SER A 3 0.84 11.92 -9.45
N ARG A 4 -0.27 12.03 -8.72
CA ARG A 4 -1.22 13.15 -8.79
C ARG A 4 -1.50 13.60 -7.36
N LEU A 5 -0.81 14.64 -6.93
CA LEU A 5 -0.94 15.18 -5.59
C LEU A 5 -1.84 16.40 -5.62
N ASP A 6 -2.89 16.40 -4.80
CA ASP A 6 -3.75 17.56 -4.62
C ASP A 6 -3.01 18.62 -3.78
N GLU A 7 -2.85 19.82 -4.32
CA GLU A 7 -2.18 20.96 -3.66
C GLU A 7 -3.10 21.67 -2.65
N GLY A 8 -4.41 21.39 -2.68
CA GLY A 8 -5.43 22.05 -1.85
C GLY A 8 -5.87 21.26 -0.62
N LEU A 9 -5.08 20.28 -0.18
CA LEU A 9 -5.47 19.43 0.95
C LEU A 9 -5.53 20.24 2.27
N PRO A 10 -6.57 20.03 3.09
CA PRO A 10 -6.60 20.61 4.42
C PRO A 10 -5.49 20.01 5.29
N ALA A 11 -4.95 20.82 6.19
CA ALA A 11 -4.01 20.33 7.19
C ALA A 11 -4.70 19.32 8.12
N ILE A 12 -4.01 18.22 8.42
CA ILE A 12 -4.45 17.21 9.39
C ILE A 12 -3.47 17.16 10.56
N ILE A 13 -3.97 16.76 11.73
CA ILE A 13 -3.12 16.41 12.87
C ILE A 13 -2.73 14.95 12.71
N ALA A 14 -1.44 14.68 12.51
CA ALA A 14 -0.90 13.33 12.35
C ALA A 14 0.55 13.27 12.83
N ASP A 15 1.01 12.06 13.13
CA ASP A 15 2.43 11.77 13.28
C ASP A 15 3.05 11.57 11.89
N THR A 16 3.87 12.53 11.47
CA THR A 16 4.47 12.54 10.13
C THR A 16 5.36 11.31 9.87
N GLU A 17 6.06 10.82 10.89
CA GLU A 17 6.95 9.66 10.76
C GLU A 17 6.13 8.38 10.55
N SER A 18 5.10 8.20 11.38
CA SER A 18 4.18 7.06 11.28
C SER A 18 3.44 7.01 9.94
N ILE A 19 2.97 8.16 9.44
CA ILE A 19 2.32 8.25 8.12
C ILE A 19 3.30 7.93 6.99
N SER A 20 4.53 8.44 7.08
CA SER A 20 5.58 8.16 6.09
C SER A 20 5.92 6.67 6.05
N GLU A 21 6.06 6.03 7.20
CA GLU A 21 6.31 4.60 7.30
C GLU A 21 5.16 3.77 6.70
N ALA A 22 3.92 4.10 7.05
CA ALA A 22 2.73 3.44 6.51
C ALA A 22 2.67 3.54 4.97
N LEU A 23 2.90 4.73 4.40
CA LEU A 23 2.91 4.92 2.95
C LEU A 23 4.06 4.17 2.29
N LEU A 24 5.27 4.20 2.86
CA LEU A 24 6.42 3.46 2.35
C LEU A 24 6.15 1.96 2.32
N ASN A 25 5.53 1.41 3.36
CA ASN A 25 5.16 0.01 3.41
C ASN A 25 4.17 -0.38 2.31
N ILE A 26 3.16 0.45 2.05
CA ILE A 26 2.18 0.20 0.97
C ILE A 26 2.87 0.29 -0.41
N ILE A 27 3.70 1.31 -0.65
CA ILE A 27 4.42 1.51 -1.92
C ILE A 27 5.41 0.37 -2.17
N ASP A 28 6.14 -0.06 -1.14
CA ASP A 28 7.08 -1.18 -1.24
C ASP A 28 6.35 -2.48 -1.59
N ASN A 29 5.18 -2.74 -0.99
CA ASN A 29 4.33 -3.86 -1.40
C ASN A 29 3.88 -3.74 -2.87
N ALA A 30 3.42 -2.57 -3.30
CA ALA A 30 3.05 -2.32 -4.70
C ALA A 30 4.20 -2.59 -5.68
N VAL A 31 5.44 -2.23 -5.32
CA VAL A 31 6.66 -2.50 -6.12
C VAL A 31 7.01 -3.99 -6.13
N LYS A 32 6.88 -4.67 -4.99
CA LYS A 32 7.21 -6.09 -4.83
C LYS A 32 6.23 -7.01 -5.57
N PHE A 33 4.96 -6.66 -5.59
CA PHE A 33 3.89 -7.51 -6.13
C PHE A 33 3.34 -7.06 -7.49
N SER A 34 3.80 -5.92 -8.02
CA SER A 34 3.58 -5.53 -9.42
C SER A 34 4.17 -6.53 -10.41
N ASP A 35 3.53 -6.66 -11.57
CA ASP A 35 4.01 -7.48 -12.68
C ASP A 35 5.22 -6.85 -13.42
N GLN A 36 5.60 -7.39 -14.58
CA GLN A 36 6.73 -6.88 -15.36
C GLN A 36 6.55 -5.42 -15.81
N LYS A 37 5.31 -4.93 -15.94
CA LYS A 37 4.99 -3.54 -16.26
C LYS A 37 4.62 -2.82 -14.97
N LYS A 38 5.64 -2.44 -14.20
CA LYS A 38 5.52 -1.68 -12.94
C LYS A 38 4.74 -0.37 -13.10
N SER A 39 3.42 -0.48 -13.08
CA SER A 39 2.48 0.63 -13.16
C SER A 39 1.93 0.86 -11.75
N ILE A 40 2.57 1.81 -11.06
CA ILE A 40 2.16 2.27 -9.75
C ILE A 40 1.70 3.71 -9.89
N ALA A 41 0.47 3.99 -9.47
CA ALA A 41 -0.09 5.33 -9.41
C ALA A 41 -0.29 5.71 -7.95
N ILE A 42 0.13 6.93 -7.59
CA ILE A 42 -0.14 7.52 -6.28
C ILE A 42 -1.04 8.73 -6.48
N SER A 43 -2.12 8.81 -5.72
CA SER A 43 -2.96 9.99 -5.69
C SER A 43 -3.30 10.44 -4.28
N THR A 44 -3.53 11.74 -4.11
CA THR A 44 -4.08 12.30 -2.88
C THR A 44 -5.30 13.13 -3.20
N GLY A 45 -6.19 13.30 -2.23
CA GLY A 45 -7.40 14.08 -2.43
C GLY A 45 -8.24 14.16 -1.17
N THR A 46 -9.43 14.72 -1.33
CA THR A 46 -10.48 14.71 -0.30
C THR A 46 -11.70 13.95 -0.81
N ALA A 47 -12.27 13.11 0.05
CA ALA A 47 -13.50 12.38 -0.22
C ALA A 47 -14.25 12.18 1.10
N ASP A 48 -15.57 12.37 1.09
CA ASP A 48 -16.45 12.16 2.26
C ASP A 48 -15.98 12.89 3.53
N GLY A 49 -15.41 14.10 3.37
CA GLY A 49 -14.90 14.92 4.47
C GLY A 49 -13.54 14.47 5.04
N MET A 50 -12.87 13.49 4.41
CA MET A 50 -11.59 12.95 4.83
C MET A 50 -10.50 13.21 3.78
N VAL A 51 -9.26 13.40 4.23
CA VAL A 51 -8.08 13.36 3.36
C VAL A 51 -7.69 11.91 3.11
N TYR A 52 -7.39 11.57 1.87
CA TYR A 52 -6.88 10.24 1.52
C TYR A 52 -5.56 10.31 0.75
N ALA A 53 -4.79 9.23 0.88
CA ALA A 53 -3.70 8.88 -0.03
C ALA A 53 -4.00 7.49 -0.58
N ASP A 54 -3.94 7.36 -1.89
CA ASP A 54 -4.25 6.13 -2.64
C ASP A 54 -3.01 5.66 -3.38
N VAL A 55 -2.71 4.36 -3.26
CA VAL A 55 -1.61 3.69 -3.95
C VAL A 55 -2.23 2.54 -4.74
N GLN A 56 -2.18 2.65 -6.06
CA GLN A 56 -2.73 1.66 -6.97
C GLN A 56 -1.60 0.98 -7.74
N ASP A 57 -1.60 -0.36 -7.77
CA ASP A 57 -0.72 -1.18 -8.59
C ASP A 57 -1.51 -2.10 -9.54
N GLN A 58 -0.80 -2.73 -10.48
CA GLN A 58 -1.35 -3.70 -11.43
C GLN A 58 -0.75 -5.09 -11.22
N GLY A 59 -0.47 -5.45 -9.96
CA GLY A 59 0.10 -6.72 -9.57
C GLY A 59 -0.89 -7.88 -9.56
N ILE A 60 -0.46 -8.97 -8.91
CA ILE A 60 -1.24 -10.22 -8.80
C ILE A 60 -2.57 -10.08 -8.05
N GLY A 61 -2.78 -8.95 -7.37
CA GLY A 61 -3.94 -8.71 -6.52
C GLY A 61 -3.96 -9.54 -5.24
N ILE A 62 -5.04 -9.42 -4.48
CA ILE A 62 -5.25 -10.13 -3.21
C ILE A 62 -6.63 -10.77 -3.26
N ASP A 63 -6.67 -12.11 -3.12
CA ASP A 63 -7.94 -12.85 -3.05
C ASP A 63 -8.81 -12.29 -1.91
N PRO A 64 -10.13 -12.07 -2.14
CA PRO A 64 -11.05 -11.52 -1.14
C PRO A 64 -10.98 -12.18 0.24
N GLN A 65 -10.71 -13.49 0.32
CA GLN A 65 -10.59 -14.21 1.60
C GLN A 65 -9.39 -13.75 2.45
N HIS A 66 -8.38 -13.12 1.82
CA HIS A 66 -7.15 -12.69 2.46
C HIS A 66 -7.15 -11.19 2.79
N GLN A 67 -7.99 -10.37 2.15
CA GLN A 67 -7.94 -8.90 2.22
C GLN A 67 -8.06 -8.32 3.64
N LYS A 68 -8.78 -8.98 4.54
CA LYS A 68 -8.85 -8.53 5.96
C LYS A 68 -7.64 -8.97 6.77
N ARG A 69 -7.05 -10.10 6.40
CA ARG A 69 -6.00 -10.78 7.15
C ARG A 69 -4.61 -10.23 6.86
N ILE A 70 -4.41 -9.54 5.73
CA ILE A 70 -3.12 -8.91 5.38
C ILE A 70 -2.64 -7.87 6.40
N PHE A 71 -3.52 -7.38 7.27
CA PHE A 71 -3.18 -6.48 8.38
C PHE A 71 -2.86 -7.23 9.69
N GLU A 72 -3.02 -8.56 9.73
CA GLU A 72 -2.64 -9.38 10.88
C GLU A 72 -1.11 -9.53 10.93
N LYS A 73 -0.53 -9.38 12.14
CA LYS A 73 0.90 -9.58 12.35
C LYS A 73 1.34 -10.95 11.86
N PHE A 74 2.42 -10.97 11.09
CA PHE A 74 3.05 -12.18 10.50
C PHE A 74 2.21 -12.89 9.43
N TYR A 75 1.03 -12.38 9.08
CA TYR A 75 0.21 -13.01 8.06
C TYR A 75 0.80 -12.83 6.66
N ARG A 76 0.82 -13.93 5.90
CA ARG A 76 1.25 -13.97 4.50
C ARG A 76 0.39 -14.96 3.73
N VAL A 77 -0.05 -14.58 2.53
CA VAL A 77 -0.75 -15.52 1.64
C VAL A 77 0.24 -16.59 1.18
N SER A 78 -0.05 -17.84 1.51
CA SER A 78 0.76 -19.00 1.15
C SER A 78 0.53 -19.40 -0.31
N SER A 79 0.86 -18.53 -1.27
CA SER A 79 0.97 -18.91 -2.68
C SER A 79 2.42 -19.29 -2.99
N GLY A 80 2.67 -20.12 -4.01
CA GLY A 80 4.00 -20.68 -4.34
C GLY A 80 5.15 -19.68 -4.56
N LEU A 81 4.89 -18.37 -4.47
CA LEU A 81 5.85 -17.27 -4.44
C LEU A 81 6.54 -17.06 -3.07
N VAL A 82 6.12 -17.74 -2.00
CA VAL A 82 6.68 -17.54 -0.64
C VAL A 82 8.21 -17.70 -0.61
N HIS A 83 8.79 -18.47 -1.54
CA HIS A 83 10.24 -18.69 -1.60
C HIS A 83 11.06 -17.57 -2.25
N SER A 84 10.46 -16.65 -3.01
CA SER A 84 11.22 -15.62 -3.75
C SER A 84 11.08 -14.20 -3.20
N THR A 85 10.05 -13.90 -2.41
CA THR A 85 9.85 -12.57 -1.82
C THR A 85 10.24 -12.54 -0.33
N LYS A 86 11.33 -11.84 0.02
CA LYS A 86 11.74 -11.58 1.42
C LYS A 86 10.74 -10.63 2.11
N GLY A 87 10.27 -10.97 3.30
CA GLY A 87 9.41 -10.11 4.13
C GLY A 87 9.01 -10.76 5.46
N SER A 88 8.96 -9.99 6.55
CA SER A 88 8.61 -10.47 7.90
C SER A 88 7.11 -10.64 8.14
N GLY A 89 6.26 -10.13 7.24
CA GLY A 89 4.81 -10.07 7.47
C GLY A 89 4.40 -9.00 8.50
N LEU A 90 5.25 -7.98 8.71
CA LEU A 90 4.99 -6.87 9.65
C LEU A 90 4.71 -5.53 8.96
N GLY A 91 4.83 -5.43 7.63
CA GLY A 91 4.74 -4.16 6.94
C GLY A 91 3.34 -3.51 6.96
N LEU A 92 2.28 -4.24 7.31
CA LEU A 92 0.91 -3.72 7.28
C LEU A 92 0.21 -3.78 8.66
N SER A 93 0.95 -3.98 9.76
CA SER A 93 0.40 -4.34 11.08
C SER A 93 0.80 -3.41 12.22
#